data_AF-A0A552FLX5-F1
#
_entry.id   AF-A0A552FLX5-F1
#
_cell.length_a   1.000
_cell.length_b   1.000
_cell.length_c   1.000
_cell.angle_alpha   90.00
_cell.angle_beta   90.00
_cell.angle_gamma   90.00
#
_symmetry.space_group_name_H-M   'P 1'
#
loop_
_entity.id
_entity.type
_entity.pdbx_description
1 polymer ?
#
loop_
_entity_poly.entity_id
_entity_poly.type
_entity_poly.pdbx_seq_one_letter_code
_entity_poly.pdbx_strand_id
1 'polypeptide(L)'
;MPLSWNEIKNRAIAFQKEWQGETSEKAESQSFWNDFFNVFGISRRRVASFEQPIKKADNKQGFIDLLWKGTILVEHKSKGKDLEKATEQAKDYFPNLKEHELPRYILVSDFQRFKLYDLDAGNQWEFELGNFVDYVHLFGFIAGYEKRVYKDEDPVNLQAAELMGKLHDCLKEIGYIGHDLEVYLVRLLFCLFADDTGIF
;
A
#
# COMPACT_ATOMS: atom_id res chain seq x y z
N MET A 1 -5.67 -0.66 16.98
CA MET A 1 -4.29 -0.45 16.49
C MET A 1 -4.16 -1.09 15.12
N PRO A 2 -3.46 -0.45 14.16
CA PRO A 2 -3.15 -1.08 12.88
C PRO A 2 -2.36 -2.38 13.09
N LEU A 3 -2.54 -3.37 12.21
CA LEU A 3 -1.78 -4.63 12.28
C LEU A 3 -0.30 -4.35 12.07
N SER A 4 0.59 -5.03 12.79
CA SER A 4 2.03 -4.92 12.56
C SER A 4 2.42 -5.45 11.18
N TRP A 5 3.53 -4.98 10.62
CA TRP A 5 4.06 -5.47 9.34
C TRP A 5 4.37 -6.97 9.36
N ASN A 6 4.80 -7.53 10.49
CA ASN A 6 5.03 -8.96 10.62
C ASN A 6 3.71 -9.74 10.52
N GLU A 7 2.65 -9.26 11.15
CA GLU A 7 1.32 -9.85 11.04
C GLU A 7 0.78 -9.77 9.61
N ILE A 8 0.93 -8.62 8.94
CA ILE A 8 0.54 -8.45 7.53
C ILE A 8 1.30 -9.43 6.62
N LYS A 9 2.63 -9.57 6.81
CA LYS A 9 3.44 -10.53 6.04
C LYS A 9 2.98 -11.97 6.25
N ASN A 10 2.70 -12.37 7.50
CA ASN A 10 2.21 -13.72 7.79
C ASN A 10 0.87 -13.99 7.10
N ARG A 11 -0.05 -13.02 7.10
CA ARG A 11 -1.33 -13.13 6.40
C ARG A 11 -1.15 -13.14 4.88
N ALA A 12 -0.23 -12.36 4.34
CA ALA A 12 0.09 -12.37 2.92
C ALA A 12 0.61 -13.73 2.45
N ILE A 13 1.44 -14.40 3.26
CA ILE A 13 1.90 -15.78 2.99
C ILE A 13 0.72 -16.74 2.96
N ALA A 14 -0.22 -16.63 3.91
CA ALA A 14 -1.41 -17.48 3.94
C ALA A 14 -2.31 -17.24 2.71
N PHE A 15 -2.55 -15.98 2.36
CA PHE A 15 -3.29 -15.58 1.16
C PHE A 15 -2.63 -16.15 -0.12
N GLN A 16 -1.32 -16.00 -0.27
CA GLN A 16 -0.59 -16.54 -1.42
C GLN A 16 -0.76 -18.07 -1.54
N LYS A 17 -0.69 -18.81 -0.42
CA LYS A 17 -0.86 -20.27 -0.42
C LYS A 17 -2.27 -20.69 -0.79
N GLU A 18 -3.28 -20.00 -0.25
CA GLU A 18 -4.69 -20.29 -0.53
C GLU A 18 -5.00 -20.14 -2.02
N TRP A 19 -4.52 -19.06 -2.64
CA TRP A 19 -4.89 -18.69 -4.01
C TRP A 19 -3.91 -19.17 -5.09
N GLN A 20 -2.82 -19.87 -4.72
CA GLN A 20 -1.76 -20.29 -5.66
C GLN A 20 -2.28 -21.14 -6.83
N GLY A 21 -3.26 -22.01 -6.57
CA GLY A 21 -3.83 -22.92 -7.56
C GLY A 21 -5.07 -22.41 -8.29
N GLU A 22 -5.61 -21.24 -7.90
CA GLU A 22 -6.93 -20.83 -8.38
C GLU A 22 -6.91 -20.41 -9.85
N THR A 23 -7.94 -20.83 -10.58
CA THR A 23 -8.09 -20.63 -12.03
C THR A 23 -9.51 -20.27 -12.50
N SER A 24 -10.56 -20.30 -11.65
CA SER A 24 -11.96 -20.32 -12.15
C SER A 24 -12.96 -19.30 -11.54
N GLU A 25 -13.66 -18.63 -12.47
CA GLU A 25 -14.98 -17.95 -12.47
C GLU A 25 -15.44 -16.93 -11.40
N LYS A 26 -16.44 -16.13 -11.81
CA LYS A 26 -16.98 -14.90 -11.18
C LYS A 26 -17.36 -15.02 -9.70
N ALA A 27 -17.60 -16.24 -9.20
CA ALA A 27 -17.96 -16.49 -7.81
C ALA A 27 -16.76 -16.32 -6.85
N GLU A 28 -15.54 -16.67 -7.30
CA GLU A 28 -14.36 -16.66 -6.44
C GLU A 28 -13.66 -15.30 -6.37
N SER A 29 -13.91 -14.38 -7.31
CA SER A 29 -13.31 -13.05 -7.28
C SER A 29 -13.71 -12.26 -6.04
N GLN A 30 -14.95 -12.42 -5.58
CA GLN A 30 -15.41 -11.76 -4.36
C GLN A 30 -14.72 -12.33 -3.11
N SER A 31 -14.54 -13.64 -3.04
CA SER A 31 -13.81 -14.33 -1.97
C SER A 31 -12.36 -13.88 -1.94
N PHE A 32 -11.69 -13.90 -3.10
CA PHE A 32 -10.32 -13.43 -3.29
C PHE A 32 -10.12 -12.01 -2.75
N TRP A 33 -11.00 -11.07 -3.12
CA TRP A 33 -10.88 -9.70 -2.63
C TRP A 33 -11.26 -9.56 -1.15
N ASN A 34 -12.19 -10.36 -0.63
CA ASN A 34 -12.43 -10.36 0.82
C ASN A 34 -11.15 -10.77 1.57
N ASP A 35 -10.47 -11.82 1.12
CA ASP A 35 -9.24 -12.33 1.75
C ASP A 35 -8.05 -11.40 1.56
N PHE A 36 -7.92 -10.78 0.39
CA PHE A 36 -6.93 -9.75 0.12
C PHE A 36 -7.04 -8.60 1.12
N PHE A 37 -8.24 -8.08 1.39
CA PHE A 37 -8.44 -7.03 2.39
C PHE A 37 -8.20 -7.53 3.82
N ASN A 38 -8.53 -8.80 4.11
CA ASN A 38 -8.26 -9.42 5.41
C ASN A 38 -6.76 -9.52 5.73
N VAL A 39 -5.87 -9.57 4.72
CA VAL A 39 -4.40 -9.46 4.90
C VAL A 39 -4.04 -8.21 5.68
N PHE A 40 -4.75 -7.10 5.45
CA PHE A 40 -4.54 -5.81 6.09
C PHE A 40 -5.43 -5.60 7.33
N GLY A 41 -6.17 -6.63 7.76
CA GLY A 41 -7.05 -6.59 8.94
C GLY A 41 -8.33 -5.78 8.72
N ILE A 42 -8.66 -5.44 7.48
CA ILE A 42 -9.89 -4.72 7.14
C ILE A 42 -10.88 -5.67 6.51
N SER A 43 -12.12 -5.67 7.02
CA SER A 43 -13.21 -6.28 6.27
C SER A 43 -13.56 -5.39 5.09
N ARG A 44 -13.41 -5.91 3.87
CA ARG A 44 -13.77 -5.22 2.62
C ARG A 44 -15.16 -4.56 2.70
N ARG A 45 -16.15 -5.23 3.32
CA ARG A 45 -17.53 -4.71 3.49
C ARG A 45 -17.61 -3.36 4.23
N ARG A 46 -16.61 -3.00 5.03
CA ARG A 46 -16.57 -1.73 5.79
C ARG A 46 -16.12 -0.54 4.94
N VAL A 47 -15.40 -0.80 3.86
CA VAL A 47 -14.69 0.24 3.10
C VAL A 47 -15.02 0.26 1.61
N ALA A 48 -15.48 -0.88 1.07
CA ALA A 48 -15.63 -1.07 -0.36
C ALA A 48 -16.92 -1.82 -0.74
N SER A 49 -17.45 -1.44 -1.89
CA SER A 49 -18.64 -2.04 -2.51
C SER A 49 -18.24 -2.92 -3.68
N PHE A 50 -18.93 -4.06 -3.87
CA PHE A 50 -18.79 -4.90 -5.07
C PHE A 50 -19.84 -4.55 -6.12
N GLU A 51 -19.56 -4.91 -7.38
CA GLU A 51 -20.47 -4.84 -8.53
C GLU A 51 -21.19 -3.49 -8.64
N GLN A 52 -20.44 -2.39 -8.47
CA GLN A 52 -21.03 -1.06 -8.45
C GLN A 52 -21.46 -0.67 -9.88
N PRO A 53 -22.75 -0.39 -10.12
CA PRO A 53 -23.22 0.05 -11.43
C PRO A 53 -22.68 1.45 -11.72
N ILE A 54 -22.15 1.63 -12.92
CA ILE A 54 -21.62 2.92 -13.37
C ILE A 54 -21.86 3.09 -14.87
N LYS A 55 -22.10 4.32 -15.32
CA LYS A 55 -22.10 4.61 -16.75
C LYS A 55 -20.67 4.73 -17.23
N LYS A 56 -20.37 4.15 -18.38
CA LYS A 56 -19.10 4.35 -19.09
C LYS A 56 -19.12 5.68 -19.83
N ALA A 57 -17.95 6.12 -20.30
CA ALA A 57 -17.82 7.32 -21.15
C ALA A 57 -18.74 7.28 -22.39
N ASP A 58 -19.02 6.09 -22.94
CA ASP A 58 -19.91 5.87 -24.08
C ASP A 58 -21.41 5.74 -23.71
N ASN A 59 -21.78 6.11 -22.47
CA ASN A 59 -23.12 5.97 -21.88
C ASN A 59 -23.65 4.53 -21.77
N LYS A 60 -22.86 3.50 -22.04
CA LYS A 60 -23.25 2.11 -21.76
C LYS A 60 -23.15 1.81 -20.28
N GLN A 61 -23.98 0.88 -19.82
CA GLN A 61 -23.92 0.39 -18.45
C GLN A 61 -22.67 -0.49 -18.27
N GLY A 62 -21.88 -0.19 -17.25
CA GLY A 62 -20.77 -1.00 -16.75
C GLY A 62 -20.96 -1.35 -15.29
N PHE A 63 -20.07 -2.22 -14.81
CA PHE A 63 -19.99 -2.62 -13.41
C PHE A 63 -18.52 -2.60 -13.01
N ILE A 64 -18.23 -1.90 -11.93
CA ILE A 64 -16.92 -1.94 -11.28
C ILE A 64 -16.91 -3.15 -10.36
N ASP A 65 -15.90 -4.01 -10.47
CA ASP A 65 -15.82 -5.21 -9.64
C ASP A 65 -15.74 -4.85 -8.16
N LEU A 66 -14.81 -3.98 -7.75
CA LEU A 66 -14.75 -3.41 -6.40
C LEU A 66 -14.37 -1.92 -6.43
N LEU A 67 -15.06 -1.12 -5.61
CA LEU A 67 -14.72 0.29 -5.41
C LEU A 67 -14.64 0.65 -3.92
N TRP A 68 -13.48 1.15 -3.51
CA TRP A 68 -13.31 2.00 -2.33
C TRP A 68 -13.14 3.44 -2.80
N LYS A 69 -14.21 4.23 -2.66
CA LYS A 69 -14.29 5.63 -3.10
C LYS A 69 -13.12 6.45 -2.53
N GLY A 70 -12.45 7.22 -3.38
CA GLY A 70 -11.32 8.05 -2.98
C GLY A 70 -10.02 7.29 -2.71
N THR A 71 -10.02 5.95 -2.81
CA THR A 71 -8.86 5.13 -2.42
C THR A 71 -8.44 4.17 -3.53
N ILE A 72 -9.25 3.16 -3.83
CA ILE A 72 -8.86 2.12 -4.80
C ILE A 72 -10.06 1.64 -5.63
N LEU A 73 -9.86 1.53 -6.94
CA LEU A 73 -10.74 0.85 -7.86
C LEU A 73 -10.07 -0.44 -8.33
N VAL A 74 -10.83 -1.52 -8.29
CA VAL A 74 -10.36 -2.84 -8.69
C VAL A 74 -11.19 -3.38 -9.84
N GLU A 75 -10.51 -3.89 -10.86
CA GLU A 75 -11.08 -4.68 -11.95
C GLU A 75 -10.44 -6.08 -11.93
N HIS A 76 -11.26 -7.10 -12.12
CA HIS A 76 -10.84 -8.48 -12.02
C HIS A 76 -11.19 -9.23 -13.30
N LYS A 77 -10.28 -10.06 -13.77
CA LYS A 77 -10.47 -10.91 -14.96
C LYS A 77 -10.25 -12.37 -14.62
N SER A 78 -10.76 -13.26 -15.45
CA SER A 78 -10.38 -14.67 -15.37
C SER A 78 -8.89 -14.83 -15.67
N LYS A 79 -8.26 -15.87 -15.11
CA LYS A 79 -6.84 -16.18 -15.29
C LYS A 79 -6.39 -16.13 -16.76
N GLY A 80 -5.26 -15.47 -17.01
CA GLY A 80 -4.64 -15.37 -18.34
C GLY A 80 -5.29 -14.36 -19.29
N LYS A 81 -6.30 -13.61 -18.84
CA LYS A 81 -6.90 -12.53 -19.62
C LYS A 81 -6.00 -11.29 -19.63
N ASP A 82 -6.33 -10.38 -20.54
CA ASP A 82 -5.59 -9.14 -20.78
C ASP A 82 -5.87 -8.12 -19.67
N LEU A 83 -4.85 -7.81 -18.88
CA LEU A 83 -4.91 -6.85 -17.79
C LEU A 83 -4.84 -5.40 -18.30
N GLU A 84 -4.26 -5.14 -19.46
CA GLU A 84 -4.21 -3.78 -20.02
C GLU A 84 -5.61 -3.32 -20.41
N LYS A 85 -6.40 -4.20 -21.05
CA LYS A 85 -7.82 -3.95 -21.31
C LYS A 85 -8.62 -3.73 -20.03
N ALA A 86 -8.26 -4.40 -18.94
CA ALA A 86 -8.89 -4.18 -17.64
C ALA A 86 -8.57 -2.79 -17.09
N THR A 87 -7.34 -2.32 -17.26
CA THR A 87 -6.91 -0.97 -16.87
C THR A 87 -7.60 0.11 -17.69
N GLU A 88 -7.70 -0.06 -19.01
CA GLU A 88 -8.47 0.85 -19.87
C GLU A 88 -9.94 0.92 -19.42
N GLN A 89 -10.56 -0.23 -19.17
CA GLN A 89 -11.92 -0.31 -18.64
C GLN A 89 -12.09 0.44 -17.31
N ALA A 90 -11.14 0.31 -16.38
CA ALA A 90 -11.17 1.03 -15.11
C ALA A 90 -11.17 2.56 -15.30
N LYS A 91 -10.36 3.06 -16.25
CA LYS A 91 -10.26 4.49 -16.58
C LYS A 91 -11.53 5.02 -17.25
N ASP A 92 -12.21 4.21 -18.06
CA ASP A 92 -13.45 4.60 -18.76
C ASP A 92 -14.62 4.96 -17.81
N TYR A 93 -14.53 4.59 -16.54
CA TYR A 93 -15.51 4.97 -15.52
C TYR A 93 -15.32 6.36 -14.95
N PHE A 94 -14.10 6.92 -15.04
CA PHE A 94 -13.71 8.15 -14.36
C PHE A 94 -14.59 9.35 -14.70
N PRO A 95 -14.99 9.58 -15.96
CA PRO A 95 -15.87 10.71 -16.31
C PRO A 95 -17.22 10.71 -15.58
N ASN A 96 -17.66 9.56 -15.07
CA ASN A 96 -18.95 9.40 -14.38
C ASN A 96 -18.80 9.19 -12.86
N LEU A 97 -17.57 9.19 -12.34
CA LEU A 97 -17.31 9.23 -10.89
C LEU A 97 -17.28 10.68 -10.43
N LYS A 98 -17.80 10.94 -9.23
CA LYS A 98 -17.65 12.26 -8.62
C LYS A 98 -16.21 12.44 -8.15
N GLU A 99 -15.77 13.70 -8.01
CA GLU A 99 -14.41 14.04 -7.57
C GLU A 99 -13.96 13.27 -6.31
N HIS A 100 -14.79 13.22 -5.28
CA HIS A 100 -14.49 12.50 -4.03
C HIS A 100 -14.56 10.97 -4.14
N GLU A 101 -15.04 10.45 -5.27
CA GLU A 101 -15.11 9.01 -5.57
C GLU A 101 -13.92 8.55 -6.41
N LEU A 102 -13.23 9.48 -7.09
CA LEU A 102 -12.06 9.17 -7.91
C LEU A 102 -11.01 8.45 -7.06
N PRO A 103 -10.63 7.23 -7.45
CA PRO A 103 -9.67 6.45 -6.69
C PRO A 103 -8.26 7.00 -6.91
N ARG A 104 -7.41 6.98 -5.88
CA ARG A 104 -5.96 7.19 -6.05
C ARG A 104 -5.30 6.00 -6.76
N TYR A 105 -5.75 4.79 -6.43
CA TYR A 105 -5.17 3.55 -6.93
C TYR A 105 -6.09 2.83 -7.92
N ILE A 106 -5.52 2.27 -8.98
CA ILE A 106 -6.18 1.24 -9.80
C ILE A 106 -5.42 -0.06 -9.57
N LEU A 107 -6.15 -1.13 -9.25
CA LEU A 107 -5.58 -2.47 -9.19
C LEU A 107 -6.34 -3.38 -10.14
N VAL A 108 -5.61 -4.03 -11.04
CA VAL A 108 -6.18 -5.06 -11.90
C VAL A 108 -5.54 -6.41 -11.61
N SER A 109 -6.34 -7.47 -11.64
CA SER A 109 -5.82 -8.81 -11.37
C SER A 109 -6.58 -9.90 -12.12
N ASP A 110 -5.90 -11.00 -12.39
CA ASP A 110 -6.45 -12.24 -12.94
C ASP A 110 -6.23 -13.45 -12.01
N PHE A 111 -6.27 -13.21 -10.68
CA PHE A 111 -5.84 -14.08 -9.58
C PHE A 111 -4.32 -14.24 -9.46
N GLN A 112 -3.64 -14.44 -10.58
CA GLN A 112 -2.22 -14.82 -10.59
C GLN A 112 -1.29 -13.64 -10.81
N ARG A 113 -1.74 -12.61 -11.52
CA ARG A 113 -0.99 -11.38 -11.74
C ARG A 113 -1.74 -10.22 -11.11
N PHE A 114 -0.98 -9.26 -10.60
CA PHE A 114 -1.46 -7.99 -10.11
C PHE A 114 -0.77 -6.89 -10.89
N LYS A 115 -1.55 -5.88 -11.26
CA LYS A 115 -1.01 -4.63 -11.80
C LYS A 115 -1.62 -3.47 -11.03
N LEU A 116 -0.79 -2.80 -10.25
CA LEU A 116 -1.16 -1.67 -9.39
C LEU A 116 -0.67 -0.38 -10.04
N TYR A 117 -1.53 0.63 -10.07
CA TYR A 117 -1.24 1.99 -10.49
C TYR A 117 -1.49 2.94 -9.32
N ASP A 118 -0.52 3.79 -8.99
CA ASP A 118 -0.70 4.97 -8.13
C ASP A 118 -0.85 6.19 -9.05
N LEU A 119 -2.07 6.69 -9.19
CA LEU A 119 -2.39 7.75 -10.15
C LEU A 119 -1.84 9.11 -9.73
N ASP A 120 -1.69 9.33 -8.42
CA ASP A 120 -1.13 10.57 -7.88
C ASP A 120 0.38 10.62 -8.12
N ALA A 121 1.07 9.49 -7.86
CA ALA A 121 2.52 9.41 -8.00
C ALA A 121 2.98 9.04 -9.43
N GLY A 122 2.07 8.62 -10.30
CA GLY A 122 2.39 8.13 -11.65
C GLY A 122 3.15 6.80 -11.70
N ASN A 123 3.17 6.06 -10.59
CA ASN A 123 3.90 4.80 -10.48
C ASN A 123 3.02 3.62 -10.89
N GLN A 124 3.65 2.57 -11.42
CA GLN A 124 3.01 1.30 -11.70
C GLN A 124 3.89 0.12 -11.31
N TRP A 125 3.27 -0.95 -10.85
CA TRP A 125 3.93 -2.20 -10.50
C TRP A 125 3.14 -3.38 -11.07
N GLU A 126 3.86 -4.36 -11.61
CA GLU A 126 3.29 -5.62 -12.05
C GLU A 126 4.07 -6.77 -11.40
N PHE A 127 3.34 -7.70 -10.77
CA PHE A 127 3.94 -8.84 -10.07
C PHE A 127 2.97 -10.01 -10.02
N GLU A 128 3.52 -11.21 -9.84
CA GLU A 128 2.75 -12.44 -9.68
C GLU A 128 2.35 -12.67 -8.21
N LEU A 129 1.25 -13.39 -7.99
CA LEU A 129 0.78 -13.83 -6.67
C LEU A 129 1.90 -14.53 -5.88
N GLY A 130 2.76 -15.29 -6.56
CA GLY A 130 3.93 -15.94 -5.97
C GLY A 130 4.91 -14.98 -5.28
N ASN A 131 4.89 -13.69 -5.65
CA ASN A 131 5.74 -12.64 -5.08
C ASN A 131 4.94 -11.68 -4.19
N PHE A 132 3.65 -11.93 -3.91
CA PHE A 132 2.78 -10.97 -3.24
C PHE A 132 3.35 -10.49 -1.89
N VAL A 133 4.01 -11.37 -1.13
CA VAL A 133 4.64 -11.02 0.16
C VAL A 133 5.72 -9.95 0.00
N ASP A 134 6.50 -9.98 -1.08
CA ASP A 134 7.57 -8.99 -1.33
C ASP A 134 6.97 -7.62 -1.69
N TYR A 135 5.80 -7.62 -2.32
CA TYR A 135 5.09 -6.42 -2.78
C TYR A 135 3.98 -5.94 -1.83
N VAL A 136 3.72 -6.65 -0.72
CA VAL A 136 2.60 -6.34 0.20
C VAL A 136 2.67 -4.91 0.77
N HIS A 137 3.88 -4.36 0.87
CA HIS A 137 4.13 -3.00 1.35
C HIS A 137 3.50 -1.91 0.47
N LEU A 138 3.27 -2.19 -0.83
CA LEU A 138 2.60 -1.28 -1.76
C LEU A 138 1.16 -0.98 -1.33
N PHE A 139 0.54 -1.88 -0.58
CA PHE A 139 -0.84 -1.79 -0.12
C PHE A 139 -0.95 -1.34 1.35
N GLY A 140 0.13 -0.79 1.92
CA GLY A 140 0.13 -0.30 3.30
C GLY A 140 -0.99 0.70 3.60
N PHE A 141 -1.42 1.48 2.61
CA PHE A 141 -2.54 2.41 2.71
C PHE A 141 -3.85 1.72 3.11
N ILE A 142 -4.04 0.44 2.77
CA ILE A 142 -5.21 -0.35 3.18
C ILE A 142 -5.17 -0.57 4.70
N ALA A 143 -4.02 -0.84 5.28
CA ALA A 143 -3.87 -1.00 6.74
C ALA A 143 -3.85 0.34 7.51
N GLY A 144 -4.07 1.47 6.83
CA GLY A 144 -3.96 2.81 7.41
C GLY A 144 -2.52 3.30 7.55
N TYR A 145 -1.55 2.61 6.95
CA TYR A 145 -0.20 3.15 6.79
C TYR A 145 -0.23 4.17 5.65
N GLU A 146 -0.43 5.43 6.00
CA GLU A 146 -0.15 6.51 5.06
C GLU A 146 1.35 6.57 4.82
N LYS A 147 1.75 6.36 3.56
CA LYS A 147 3.08 6.70 3.11
C LYS A 147 3.15 8.23 3.18
N ARG A 148 3.57 8.77 4.34
CA ARG A 148 4.08 10.14 4.41
C ARG A 148 5.22 10.15 3.42
N VAL A 149 4.97 10.70 2.23
CA VAL A 149 6.04 11.12 1.34
C VAL A 149 6.68 12.26 2.09
N TYR A 150 7.65 11.94 2.95
CA TYR A 150 8.64 12.90 3.37
C TYR A 150 9.28 13.33 2.06
N LYS A 151 8.85 14.49 1.54
CA LYS A 151 9.72 15.22 0.62
C LYS A 151 11.04 15.33 1.38
N ASP A 152 12.15 14.95 0.75
CA ASP A 152 13.51 15.03 1.29
C ASP A 152 13.96 16.47 1.66
N GLU A 153 13.01 17.39 1.85
CA GLU A 153 13.17 18.81 2.16
C GLU A 153 12.27 19.22 3.33
N ASP A 154 12.00 18.35 4.31
CA ASP A 154 11.43 18.84 5.57
C ASP A 154 12.55 19.60 6.32
N PRO A 155 12.49 20.95 6.44
CA PRO A 155 13.52 21.73 7.13
C PRO A 155 13.75 21.24 8.57
N VAL A 156 12.77 20.56 9.16
CA VAL A 156 12.86 19.93 10.48
C VAL A 156 13.90 18.80 10.52
N ASN A 157 14.02 17.98 9.47
CA ASN A 157 14.98 16.87 9.43
C ASN A 157 16.43 17.38 9.31
N LEU A 158 16.63 18.47 8.54
CA LEU A 158 17.94 19.11 8.43
C LEU A 158 18.37 19.73 9.76
N GLN A 159 17.45 20.44 10.43
CA GLN A 159 17.72 21.01 11.75
C GLN A 159 18.02 19.93 12.80
N ALA A 160 17.31 18.81 12.78
CA ALA A 160 17.56 17.69 13.69
C ALA A 160 18.95 17.06 13.46
N ALA A 161 19.35 16.86 12.20
CA ALA A 161 20.68 16.37 11.85
C ALA A 161 21.79 17.33 12.28
N GLU A 162 21.60 18.64 12.10
CA GLU A 162 22.53 19.67 12.59
C GLU A 162 22.67 19.68 14.11
N LEU A 163 21.56 19.50 14.84
CA LEU A 163 21.57 19.42 16.30
C LEU A 163 22.30 18.17 16.80
N MET A 164 22.12 17.01 16.14
CA MET A 164 22.90 15.80 16.43
C MET A 164 24.38 15.98 16.14
N GLY A 165 24.75 16.68 15.07
CA GLY A 165 26.13 17.04 14.77
C GLY A 165 26.75 17.94 15.83
N LYS A 166 26.02 18.96 16.30
CA LYS A 166 26.48 19.82 17.41
C LYS A 166 26.68 19.05 18.71
N LEU A 167 25.78 18.10 19.02
CA LEU A 167 25.92 17.24 20.19
C LEU A 167 27.18 16.36 20.09
N HIS A 168 27.42 15.77 18.91
CA HIS A 168 28.65 15.03 18.63
C HIS A 168 29.90 15.89 18.92
N ASP A 169 29.94 17.12 18.39
CA ASP A 169 31.09 18.00 18.53
C ASP A 169 31.32 18.41 19.98
N CYS A 170 30.27 18.74 20.73
CA CYS A 170 30.39 19.05 22.17
C CYS A 170 30.90 17.86 22.98
N LEU A 171 30.46 16.64 22.69
CA LEU A 171 30.95 15.43 23.36
C LEU A 171 32.42 15.17 23.02
N LYS A 172 32.82 15.41 21.77
CA LYS A 172 34.20 15.30 21.32
C LYS A 172 35.11 16.31 22.02
N GLU A 173 34.67 17.55 22.20
CA GLU A 173 35.42 18.62 22.88
C GLU A 173 35.72 18.30 24.34
N ILE A 174 34.82 17.60 25.04
CA ILE A 174 35.05 17.18 26.43
C ILE A 174 35.83 15.85 26.55
N GLY A 175 36.33 15.33 25.42
CA GLY A 175 37.19 14.14 25.37
C GLY A 175 36.46 12.81 25.17
N TYR A 176 35.15 12.82 24.92
CA TYR A 176 34.41 11.60 24.56
C TYR A 176 34.52 11.38 23.05
N ILE A 177 35.39 10.46 22.61
CA ILE A 177 35.82 10.37 21.21
C ILE A 177 35.84 8.93 20.68
N GLY A 178 35.99 8.80 19.36
CA GLY A 178 36.22 7.51 18.70
C GLY A 178 34.97 6.64 18.68
N HIS A 179 35.14 5.32 18.61
CA HIS A 179 34.05 4.37 18.41
C HIS A 179 32.92 4.51 19.46
N ASP A 180 33.29 4.78 20.72
CA ASP A 180 32.32 4.89 21.81
C ASP A 180 31.39 6.09 21.63
N LEU A 181 31.90 7.22 21.11
CA LEU A 181 31.08 8.39 20.75
C LEU A 181 30.05 8.05 19.67
N GLU A 182 30.49 7.38 18.60
CA GLU A 182 29.61 7.01 17.48
C GLU A 182 28.50 6.06 17.93
N VAL A 183 28.85 5.03 18.70
CA VAL A 183 27.87 4.08 19.24
C VAL A 183 26.90 4.77 20.20
N TYR A 184 27.37 5.71 21.01
CA TYR A 184 26.54 6.46 21.94
C TYR A 184 25.49 7.31 21.22
N LEU A 185 25.88 8.01 20.16
CA LEU A 185 24.96 8.81 19.34
C LEU A 185 23.91 7.94 18.64
N VAL A 186 24.31 6.80 18.09
CA VAL A 186 23.36 5.85 17.49
C VAL A 186 22.36 5.33 18.51
N ARG A 187 22.79 5.08 19.75
CA ARG A 187 21.89 4.67 20.85
C ARG A 187 20.91 5.78 21.22
N LEU A 188 21.37 7.04 21.33
CA LEU A 188 20.49 8.17 21.59
C LEU A 188 19.45 8.33 20.47
N LEU A 189 19.87 8.23 19.21
CA LEU A 189 18.96 8.29 18.07
C LEU A 189 17.90 7.18 18.13
N PHE A 190 18.31 5.95 18.48
CA PHE A 190 17.37 4.85 18.67
C PHE A 190 16.41 5.11 19.83
N CYS A 191 16.88 5.63 20.96
CA CYS A 191 16.02 5.95 22.09
C CYS A 191 15.00 7.04 21.75
N LEU A 192 15.41 8.10 21.06
CA LEU A 192 14.50 9.16 20.61
C LEU A 192 13.45 8.62 19.64
N PHE A 193 13.87 7.78 18.69
CA PHE A 193 12.94 7.09 17.79
C PHE A 193 11.98 6.17 18.54
N ALA A 194 12.48 5.41 19.53
CA ALA A 194 11.68 4.47 20.31
C ALA A 194 10.62 5.17 21.15
N ASP A 195 10.93 6.34 21.72
CA ASP A 195 9.99 7.18 22.48
C ASP A 195 8.86 7.70 21.57
N ASP A 196 9.20 8.23 20.39
CA ASP A 196 8.22 8.77 19.43
C ASP A 196 7.34 7.70 18.77
N THR A 197 7.82 6.45 18.71
CA THR A 197 7.13 5.35 18.03
C THR A 197 6.42 4.37 18.97
N GLY A 198 6.49 4.60 20.29
CA GLY A 198 5.85 3.74 21.30
C GLY A 198 6.51 2.37 21.43
N ILE A 199 7.83 2.29 21.20
CA ILE A 199 8.63 1.08 21.42
C ILE A 199 8.98 0.92 22.91
N PHE A 200 9.04 2.01 23.67
CA PHE A 200 9.26 2.00 25.12
C PHE A 200 8.03 1.60 25.94
#